data_AF-A0A356WQE5-F1
#
_entry.id   AF-A0A356WQE5-F1
#
_cell.length_a   1.000
_cell.length_b   1.000
_cell.length_c   1.000
_cell.angle_alpha   90.00
_cell.angle_beta   90.00
_cell.angle_gamma   90.00
#
_symmetry.space_group_name_H-M   'P 1'
#
loop_
_entity.id
_entity.type
_entity.pdbx_description
1 polymer ?
#
loop_
_entity_poly.entity_id
_entity_poly.type
_entity_poly.pdbx_seq_one_letter_code
_entity_poly.pdbx_strand_id
1 'polypeptide(L)' 'RLDPVPACEYKTAAVRPMYSVLDKSKIQSAFRVVIPQWENGLERCIEKLTNR' A
#
# COMPACT_ATOMS: atom_id res chain seq x y z
N ARG A 1 -18.50 0.03 -10.58
CA ARG A 1 -18.48 1.35 -9.91
C ARG A 1 -18.03 1.12 -8.48
N LEU A 2 -17.10 1.92 -7.98
CA LEU A 2 -16.60 1.83 -6.61
C LEU A 2 -17.02 3.12 -5.89
N ASP A 3 -17.60 2.99 -4.70
CA ASP A 3 -18.07 4.12 -3.90
C ASP A 3 -17.27 4.19 -2.59
N PRO A 4 -16.62 5.34 -2.27
CA PRO A 4 -15.82 5.49 -1.07
C PRO A 4 -16.70 5.61 0.19
N VAL A 5 -16.25 5.02 1.29
CA VAL A 5 -16.95 5.05 2.58
C VAL A 5 -15.98 5.37 3.73
N PRO A 6 -16.43 6.05 4.79
CA PRO A 6 -15.67 6.27 6.01
C PRO A 6 -15.49 4.98 6.81
N ALA A 7 -14.38 4.90 7.56
CA ALA A 7 -14.07 3.73 8.41
C ALA A 7 -15.13 3.46 9.50
N CYS A 8 -15.96 4.44 9.86
CA CYS A 8 -17.02 4.26 10.86
C CYS A 8 -18.19 3.39 10.37
N GLU A 9 -18.38 3.26 9.05
CA GLU A 9 -19.41 2.39 8.48
C GLU A 9 -19.07 0.89 8.66
N TYR A 10 -17.77 0.57 8.75
CA TYR A 10 -17.29 -0.80 8.92
C TYR A 10 -16.34 -0.90 10.12
N LYS A 11 -16.92 -0.91 11.32
CA LYS A 11 -16.17 -0.95 12.58
C LYS A 11 -15.46 -2.29 12.77
N THR A 12 -14.20 -2.23 13.18
CA THR A 12 -13.41 -3.38 13.62
C THR A 12 -13.06 -3.26 15.09
N ALA A 13 -12.78 -4.38 15.76
CA ALA A 13 -12.39 -4.39 17.17
C ALA A 13 -11.10 -3.59 17.43
N ALA A 14 -10.14 -3.66 16.50
CA ALA A 14 -8.94 -2.82 16.53
C ALA A 14 -9.19 -1.46 15.85
N VAL A 15 -8.69 -0.39 16.47
CA VAL A 15 -8.74 0.96 15.91
C VAL A 15 -7.72 1.10 14.79
N ARG A 16 -8.17 1.59 13.63
CA ARG A 16 -7.31 1.85 12.48
C ARG A 16 -6.75 3.28 12.57
N PRO A 17 -5.44 3.49 12.44
CA PRO A 17 -4.88 4.83 12.29
C PRO A 17 -5.46 5.49 11.04
N MET A 18 -5.79 6.78 11.11
CA MET A 18 -6.27 7.53 9.93
C MET A 18 -5.18 7.73 8.88
N TYR A 19 -3.92 7.72 9.31
CA TYR A 19 -2.76 7.88 8.45
C TYR A 19 -1.63 6.96 8.93
N SER A 20 -1.15 6.10 8.03
CA SER A 20 -0.12 5.09 8.34
C SER A 20 1.00 5.04 7.29
N VAL A 21 1.12 6.08 6.45
CA VAL A 21 2.21 6.18 5.47
C VAL A 21 3.54 6.36 6.20
N LEU A 22 4.54 5.57 5.82
CA LEU A 22 5.86 5.57 6.42
C LEU A 22 6.87 6.34 5.56
N ASP A 23 7.81 7.02 6.21
CA ASP A 23 8.96 7.62 5.53
C ASP A 23 9.95 6.54 5.06
N LYS A 24 10.36 6.66 3.81
CA LYS A 24 11.23 5.72 3.10
C LYS A 24 12.70 6.16 3.09
N SER A 25 13.01 7.36 3.59
CA SER A 25 14.34 7.97 3.46
C SER A 25 15.46 7.12 4.07
N LYS A 26 15.22 6.51 5.24
CA LYS A 26 16.22 5.67 5.94
C LYS A 26 16.61 4.42 5.15
N ILE A 27 15.64 3.70 4.59
CA ILE A 27 15.91 2.46 3.84
C ILE A 27 16.57 2.77 2.50
N GLN A 28 16.14 3.85 1.83
CA GLN A 28 16.73 4.30 0.58
C GLN A 28 18.20 4.69 0.75
N SER A 29 18.53 5.44 1.81
CA SER A 29 19.90 5.87 2.06
C SER A 29 20.81 4.75 2.55
N ALA A 30 20.34 3.94 3.51
CA ALA A 30 21.14 2.88 4.13
C ALA A 30 21.53 1.78 3.14
N PHE A 31 20.60 1.40 2.25
CA PHE A 31 20.81 0.31 1.30
C PHE A 31 21.04 0.78 -0.13
N ARG A 32 21.00 2.09 -0.38
CA ARG A 32 21.15 2.70 -1.72
C ARG A 32 20.19 2.11 -2.76
N VAL A 33 18.95 1.87 -2.32
CA VAL A 33 17.88 1.30 -3.16
C VAL A 33 16.84 2.36 -3.53
N VAL A 34 16.27 2.22 -4.72
CA VAL A 34 15.11 3.01 -5.14
C VAL A 34 13.85 2.19 -4.91
N ILE A 35 12.96 2.68 -4.05
CA ILE A 35 11.64 2.07 -3.83
C ILE A 35 10.70 2.58 -4.92
N PRO A 36 10.12 1.69 -5.76
CA PRO A 36 9.24 2.11 -6.85
C PRO A 36 7.94 2.73 -6.33
N GLN A 37 7.19 3.36 -7.25
CA GLN A 37 5.80 3.71 -7.00
C GLN A 37 4.96 2.45 -6.75
N TRP A 38 3.91 2.56 -5.96
CA TRP A 38 3.16 1.39 -5.47
C TRP A 38 2.40 0.69 -6.61
N GLU A 39 1.99 1.44 -7.63
CA GLU A 39 1.31 1.00 -8.84
C GLU A 39 2.15 -0.06 -9.58
N ASN A 40 3.45 0.19 -9.74
CA ASN A 40 4.39 -0.75 -10.36
C ASN A 40 4.50 -2.05 -9.55
N GLY A 41 4.36 -1.98 -8.23
CA GLY A 41 4.33 -3.15 -7.35
C GLY A 41 3.04 -3.95 -7.53
N LEU A 42 1.91 -3.27 -7.63
CA LEU A 42 0.60 -3.88 -7.87
C LEU A 42 0.57 -4.59 -9.23
N GLU A 43 0.99 -3.92 -10.30
CA GLU A 43 1.02 -4.46 -11.67
C GLU A 43 1.79 -5.79 -11.72
N ARG A 44 3.03 -5.81 -11.21
CA ARG A 44 3.86 -7.02 -11.11
C ARG A 44 3.19 -8.16 -10.34
N CYS A 45 2.44 -7.83 -9.28
CA CYS A 45 1.71 -8.84 -8.51
C CYS A 45 0.54 -9.40 -9.31
N ILE A 46 -0.25 -8.55 -9.96
CA ILE A 46 -1.39 -8.97 -10.78
C ILE A 46 -0.91 -9.83 -11.95
N GLU A 47 0.12 -9.40 -12.69
CA GLU A 47 0.71 -10.18 -13.78
C GLU A 47 1.10 -11.60 -13.35
N LYS A 48 1.73 -11.74 -12.18
CA LYS A 48 2.09 -13.07 -11.63
C LYS A 48 0.89 -13.94 -11.29
N LEU A 49 -0.23 -13.34 -10.90
CA LEU A 49 -1.46 -14.06 -10.56
C LEU A 49 -2.27 -14.43 -11.81
N THR A 50 -2.16 -13.64 -12.89
CA THR A 50 -2.98 -13.79 -14.09
C THR A 50 -2.27 -14.47 -15.25
N ASN A 51 -0.94 -14.42 -15.33
CA ASN A 51 -0.17 -15.13 -16.34
C ASN A 51 -0.14 -16.63 -16.03
N ARG A 52 -1.03 -17.38 -16.69
CA ARG A 52 -0.96 -18.84 -16.81
C ARG A 52 0.06 -19.26 -17.85
#